data_AF-A0A9X7J3I2-F1
#
_entry.id   AF-A0A9X7J3I2-F1
#
_cell.length_a   1.000
_cell.length_b   1.000
_cell.length_c   1.000
_cell.angle_alpha   90.00
_cell.angle_beta   90.00
_cell.angle_gamma   90.00
#
_symmetry.space_group_name_H-M   'P 1'
#
loop_
_entity.id
_entity.type
_entity.pdbx_description
1 polymer ?
#
loop_
_entity_poly.entity_id
_entity_poly.type
_entity_poly.pdbx_seq_one_letter_code
_entity_poly.pdbx_strand_id
1 'polypeptide(L)' 'MGKQVEITKLSSRGQVVIPKEIRQQLGWETGDHVAVEVQGDMVILRRLQLESFREARHQQVRMSLIK' A
#
# COMPACT_ATOMS: atom_id res chain seq x y z
N MET A 1 5.88 -8.96 18.38
CA MET A 1 6.24 -9.43 17.03
C MET A 1 7.44 -8.63 16.55
N GLY A 2 8.53 -9.29 16.15
CA GLY A 2 9.75 -8.61 15.71
C GLY A 2 9.55 -7.92 14.36
N LYS A 3 10.27 -6.83 14.13
CA LYS A 3 10.28 -6.13 12.84
C LYS A 3 11.00 -7.02 11.80
N GLN A 4 10.28 -7.58 10.83
CA GLN A 4 10.90 -8.22 9.67
C GLN A 4 11.26 -7.14 8.65
N VAL A 5 12.52 -7.08 8.26
CA VAL A 5 13.03 -6.14 7.25
C VAL A 5 13.68 -6.95 6.15
N GLU A 6 13.18 -6.80 4.94
CA GLU A 6 13.80 -7.34 3.73
C GLU A 6 14.05 -6.21 2.74
N ILE A 7 15.23 -6.22 2.12
CA ILE A 7 15.67 -5.17 1.20
C ILE A 7 15.35 -5.62 -0.22
N THR A 8 14.58 -4.81 -0.94
CA THR A 8 14.30 -5.02 -2.36
C THR A 8 14.73 -3.80 -3.17
N LYS A 9 14.98 -4.00 -4.46
CA LYS A 9 15.44 -2.94 -5.37
C LYS A 9 14.25 -2.37 -6.14
N LEU A 10 14.25 -1.05 -6.31
CA LEU A 10 13.35 -0.39 -7.25
C LEU A 10 13.78 -0.72 -8.69
N SER A 11 12.87 -1.30 -9.47
CA SER A 11 13.10 -1.57 -10.89
C SER A 11 13.18 -0.27 -11.69
N SER A 12 13.69 -0.34 -12.93
CA SER A 12 13.73 0.81 -13.85
C SER A 12 12.37 1.40 -14.17
N ARG A 13 11.29 0.64 -13.97
CA ARG A 13 9.90 1.09 -14.15
C ARG A 13 9.25 1.56 -12.84
N GLY A 14 10.03 1.75 -11.78
CA GLY A 14 9.50 2.17 -10.47
C GLY A 14 8.73 1.07 -9.73
N GLN A 15 8.92 -0.20 -10.09
CA GLN A 15 8.26 -1.32 -9.40
C GLN A 15 9.13 -1.81 -8.25
N VAL A 16 8.53 -2.05 -7.09
CA VAL A 16 9.17 -2.72 -5.95
C VAL A 16 8.52 -4.09 -5.77
N VAL A 17 9.34 -5.10 -5.47
CA VAL A 17 8.84 -6.45 -5.16
C VAL A 17 8.54 -6.51 -3.66
N ILE A 18 7.37 -7.03 -3.31
CA ILE A 18 7.05 -7.43 -1.93
C ILE A 18 7.40 -8.93 -1.80
N PRO A 19 8.39 -9.29 -0.96
CA PRO A 19 8.79 -10.67 -0.73
C PRO A 19 7.62 -11.59 -0.38
N LYS A 20 7.75 -12.87 -0.75
CA LYS A 20 6.65 -13.84 -0.66
C LYS A 20 6.17 -14.01 0.78
N GLU A 21 7.10 -14.05 1.72
CA GLU A 21 6.88 -14.25 3.14
C GLU A 21 6.07 -13.08 3.72
N ILE A 22 6.42 -11.85 3.33
CA ILE A 22 5.67 -10.64 3.72
C ILE A 22 4.27 -10.65 3.13
N ARG A 23 4.11 -11.00 1.84
CA ARG A 23 2.78 -11.13 1.21
C ARG A 23 1.91 -12.16 1.93
N GLN A 24 2.47 -13.32 2.28
CA GLN A 24 1.74 -14.37 3.01
C GLN A 24 1.31 -13.91 4.40
N GLN A 25 2.19 -13.23 5.14
CA GLN A 25 1.86 -12.68 6.46
C GLN A 25 0.75 -11.62 6.39
N LEU A 26 0.76 -10.77 5.37
CA LEU A 26 -0.25 -9.75 5.15
C LEU A 26 -1.50 -10.27 4.41
N GLY A 27 -1.48 -11.55 4.00
CA GLY A 27 -2.54 -12.20 3.23
C GLY A 27 -2.74 -11.64 1.83
N TRP A 28 -1.75 -10.96 1.23
CA TRP A 28 -1.87 -10.36 -0.10
C TRP A 28 -1.80 -11.40 -1.21
N GLU A 29 -2.70 -11.27 -2.18
CA GLU A 29 -2.81 -12.15 -3.33
C GLU A 29 -2.56 -11.41 -4.66
N THR A 30 -2.31 -12.16 -5.72
CA THR A 30 -2.18 -11.59 -7.07
C THR A 30 -3.51 -10.95 -7.48
N GLY A 31 -3.46 -9.69 -7.91
CA GLY A 31 -4.65 -8.93 -8.31
C GLY A 31 -5.27 -8.10 -7.19
N ASP A 32 -4.79 -8.22 -5.94
CA ASP A 32 -5.17 -7.32 -4.86
C ASP A 32 -4.84 -5.86 -5.23
N HIS A 33 -5.82 -4.98 -5.02
CA HIS A 33 -5.61 -3.54 -5.15
C HIS A 33 -4.96 -3.01 -3.88
N VAL A 34 -3.99 -2.11 -4.05
CA VAL A 34 -3.21 -1.53 -2.94
C VAL A 34 -3.23 -0.02 -3.06
N ALA A 35 -3.66 0.67 -2.01
CA ALA A 35 -3.50 2.11 -1.87
C ALA A 35 -2.04 2.43 -1.56
N VAL A 36 -1.53 3.47 -2.20
CA VAL A 36 -0.17 3.97 -2.06
C VAL A 36 -0.24 5.39 -1.53
N GLU A 37 0.29 5.60 -0.33
CA GLU A 37 0.24 6.88 0.37
C GLU A 37 1.64 7.35 0.75
N VAL A 38 1.89 8.65 0.65
CA VAL A 38 3.14 9.26 1.10
C VAL A 38 2.95 9.76 2.53
N GLN A 39 3.82 9.35 3.45
CA GLN A 39 3.89 9.89 4.80
C GLN A 39 5.33 10.28 5.12
N GLY A 40 5.62 11.58 5.02
CA GLY A 40 6.98 12.09 5.21
C GLY A 40 7.93 11.57 4.11
N ASP A 41 8.96 10.84 4.53
CA ASP A 41 9.95 10.20 3.66
C ASP A 41 9.63 8.71 3.38
N MET A 42 8.46 8.24 3.81
CA MET A 42 8.01 6.85 3.64
C MET A 42 6.85 6.73 2.67
N VAL A 43 6.74 5.56 2.05
CA VAL A 43 5.54 5.11 1.34
C VAL A 43 4.82 4.07 2.19
N ILE A 44 3.53 4.26 2.40
CA ILE A 44 2.64 3.29 3.05
C ILE A 44 1.81 2.60 1.99
N LEU A 45 1.82 1.27 2.03
CA LEU A 45 1.01 0.42 1.19
C LEU A 45 -0.10 -0.22 2.03
N ARG A 46 -1.36 -0.02 1.63
CA ARG A 46 -2.51 -0.64 2.29
C ARG A 46 -3.33 -1.43 1.29
N ARG A 47 -3.54 -2.72 1.55
CA ARG A 47 -4.47 -3.51 0.74
C ARG A 47 -5.88 -2.92 0.85
N LEU A 48 -6.54 -2.74 -0.28
CA LEU A 48 -7.91 -2.30 -0.36
C LEU A 48 -8.84 -3.52 -0.37
N GLN A 49 -9.67 -3.64 0.66
CA GLN A 49 -10.81 -4.55 0.64
C GLN A 49 -12.05 -3.78 0.13
N LEU A 50 -13.09 -4.49 -0.30
CA LEU A 50 -14.31 -3.88 -0.85
C LEU A 50 -14.96 -2.88 0.13
N GLU A 51 -14.88 -3.13 1.44
CA GLU A 51 -15.32 -2.17 2.45
C GLU A 51 -14.42 -0.91 2.50
N SER A 52 -13.11 -1.07 2.33
CA SER A 52 -12.10 0.01 2.36
C SER A 52 -12.18 0.96 1.17
N PHE A 53 -12.66 0.47 0.02
CA PHE A 53 -12.81 1.27 -1.20
C PHE A 53 -13.78 2.44 -1.03
N ARG A 54 -14.82 2.27 -0.19
CA ARG A 54 -15.79 3.33 0.11
C ARG A 54 -15.13 4.44 0.93
N GLU A 55 -14.34 4.07 1.95
CA GLU A 55 -13.65 5.03 2.83
C GLU A 55 -12.55 5.81 2.11
N ALA A 56 -11.73 5.13 1.29
CA ALA A 56 -10.65 5.76 0.53
C ALA A 56 -11.18 6.82 -0.47
N ARG A 57 -12.31 6.54 -1.14
CA ARG A 57 -12.97 7.54 -2.02
C ARG A 57 -13.48 8.75 -1.23
N HIS A 58 -14.05 8.54 -0.04
CA HIS A 58 -14.55 9.65 0.78
C HIS A 58 -13.43 10.56 1.30
N GLN A 59 -12.26 10.00 1.63
CA GLN A 59 -11.10 10.79 2.08
C GLN A 59 -10.50 11.65 0.96
N GLN A 60 -10.41 11.14 -0.27
CA GLN A 60 -9.96 11.93 -1.42
C GLN A 60 -10.87 13.12 -1.73
N VAL A 61 -12.19 12.93 -1.68
CA VAL A 61 -13.17 14.01 -1.91
C VAL A 61 -13.10 15.06 -0.80
N ARG A 62 -12.94 14.66 0.46
CA ARG A 62 -12.83 15.60 1.59
C ARG A 62 -11.55 16.44 1.51
N MET A 63 -10.45 15.88 1.02
CA MET A 63 -9.20 16.63 0.81
C MET A 63 -9.27 17.61 -0.37
N SER A 64 -10.04 17.30 -1.43
CA SER A 64 -10.19 18.22 -2.57
C SER A 64 -11.08 19.43 -2.29
N LEU A 65 -11.88 19.40 -1.22
CA LEU A 65 -12.79 20.46 -0.79
C LEU A 65 -12.15 21.46 0.19
N ILE A 66 -10.89 21.24 0.60
CA ILE A 66 -10.12 22.16 1.47
C ILE A 66 -9.16 22.99 0.60
N LYS A 67 -9.64 23.46 -0.55
CA LYS A 67 -8.90 24.38 -1.42
C LYS A 67 -9.64 25.69 -1.53
#